data_AF-V9H5E7-F1
#
_entry.id   AF-V9H5E7-F1
#
_cell.length_a   1.000
_cell.length_b   1.000
_cell.length_c   1.000
_cell.angle_alpha   90.00
_cell.angle_beta   90.00
_cell.angle_gamma   90.00
#
_symmetry.space_group_name_H-M   'P 1'
#
loop_
_entity.id
_entity.type
_entity.pdbx_description
1 polymer ?
#
loop_
_entity_poly.entity_id
_entity_poly.type
_entity_poly.pdbx_seq_one_letter_code
_entity_poly.pdbx_strand_id
1 'polypeptide(L)'
;MNKILINELITRQIDLLRYEKTVRNDVFALLDFMQSNIQTQLFSGSLNAQIEHIENIIKNGYASILKILDVLPVLDTEMMWLAATLGGLAAAYKLKDKIIPFAQKKLKDLAEKFTVGGLTLPETLAKQQNDLTAKIKAWLRQAKIDDITPDLSELGDLFSHAKNTAKTMTRTWINSVAHTAHDAFAKINPMIKGFRHLSVLDGTTTAVCTHRNGLLWDKKRNPIGHNEAFKRPPLHYNCRSKLVYVYDLKEPFNGYSGEDWIKSRSLSQLQEQFGKGIGQMLFDGKIQLSDALDGVKQLTLQALQLKQLREQFGTTLTDSVLMNSLVQPVLREMIFRLPEIKQTAKQYHLSDTDYTALFLYSRLGQTINRVQYNRQFGSAEIRAVFDEINTAINHALAKLPNYAGVVIRFSHLPNDFLDLHQIGQVVHYDNLVSASLLEVKLSSHENNQLIIFSKSGKLIENWSALPHQHEVLFRAGTRFKVLDKQQYGQMTYLWLEEIDDEK
;
A
#
# COMPACT_ATOMS: atom_id res chain seq x y z
N MET A 1 17.14 -16.60 -8.07
CA MET A 1 16.24 -15.94 -7.09
C MET A 1 16.90 -14.74 -6.42
N ASN A 2 18.09 -14.87 -5.80
CA ASN A 2 18.69 -13.78 -5.02
C ASN A 2 18.93 -12.48 -5.79
N LYS A 3 19.49 -12.51 -7.03
CA LYS A 3 19.71 -11.28 -7.81
C LYS A 3 18.43 -10.52 -8.11
N ILE A 4 17.35 -11.21 -8.49
CA ILE A 4 16.04 -10.58 -8.75
C ILE A 4 15.53 -9.93 -7.46
N LEU A 5 15.56 -10.64 -6.34
CA LEU A 5 15.13 -10.08 -5.06
C LEU A 5 15.97 -8.84 -4.68
N ILE A 6 17.29 -8.90 -4.82
CA ILE A 6 18.17 -7.76 -4.54
C ILE A 6 17.77 -6.55 -5.40
N ASN A 7 17.52 -6.76 -6.70
CA ASN A 7 17.04 -5.70 -7.59
C ASN A 7 15.73 -5.08 -7.09
N GLU A 8 14.76 -5.90 -6.68
CA GLU A 8 13.47 -5.42 -6.16
C GLU A 8 13.61 -4.68 -4.82
N LEU A 9 14.43 -5.20 -3.90
CA LEU A 9 14.68 -4.57 -2.60
C LEU A 9 15.37 -3.21 -2.73
N ILE A 10 16.28 -3.06 -3.70
CA ILE A 10 16.96 -1.79 -3.98
C ILE A 10 16.00 -0.82 -4.69
N THR A 11 15.25 -1.30 -5.69
CA THR A 11 14.22 -0.49 -6.37
C THR A 11 13.24 0.09 -5.34
N ARG A 12 12.76 -0.75 -4.41
CA ARG A 12 11.87 -0.32 -3.34
C ARG A 12 12.52 0.67 -2.39
N GLN A 13 13.80 0.49 -2.06
CA GLN A 13 14.53 1.45 -1.23
C GLN A 13 14.61 2.82 -1.90
N ILE A 14 14.84 2.87 -3.22
CA ILE A 14 14.82 4.12 -3.99
C ILE A 14 13.43 4.76 -3.97
N ASP A 15 12.36 3.97 -4.12
CA ASP A 15 10.99 4.50 -4.02
C ASP A 15 10.66 5.05 -2.61
N LEU A 16 11.21 4.45 -1.55
CA LEU A 16 11.11 5.00 -0.19
C LEU A 16 11.93 6.30 -0.03
N LEU A 17 13.08 6.44 -0.70
CA LEU A 17 13.83 7.71 -0.74
C LEU A 17 13.07 8.80 -1.50
N ARG A 18 12.33 8.44 -2.56
CA ARG A 18 11.43 9.35 -3.27
C ARG A 18 10.32 9.86 -2.35
N TYR A 19 9.75 8.98 -1.53
CA TYR A 19 8.78 9.35 -0.51
C TYR A 19 9.38 10.21 0.61
N GLU A 20 10.56 9.85 1.11
CA GLU A 20 11.30 10.67 2.08
C GLU A 20 11.55 12.08 1.57
N LYS A 21 11.86 12.26 0.28
CA LYS A 21 12.03 13.60 -0.30
C LYS A 21 10.77 14.44 -0.20
N THR A 22 9.58 13.85 -0.35
CA THR A 22 8.29 14.52 -0.13
C THR A 22 8.14 14.90 1.34
N VAL A 23 8.26 13.92 2.24
CA VAL A 23 8.17 14.09 3.69
C VAL A 23 9.12 15.18 4.20
N ARG A 24 10.37 15.16 3.75
CA ARG A 24 11.39 16.15 4.11
C ARG A 24 11.00 17.56 3.66
N ASN A 25 10.42 17.71 2.48
CA ASN A 25 9.96 19.01 2.00
C ASN A 25 8.75 19.50 2.80
N ASP A 26 7.84 18.62 3.19
CA ASP A 26 6.71 18.98 4.06
C ASP A 26 7.21 19.45 5.44
N VAL A 27 8.21 18.75 6.01
CA VAL A 27 8.87 19.18 7.25
C VAL A 27 9.60 20.52 7.08
N PHE A 28 10.27 20.74 5.94
CA PHE A 28 10.92 22.02 5.65
C PHE A 28 9.91 23.15 5.54
N ALA A 29 8.76 22.93 4.89
CA ALA A 29 7.69 23.90 4.78
C ALA A 29 7.13 24.29 6.16
N LEU A 30 7.00 23.34 7.10
CA LEU A 30 6.63 23.66 8.49
C LEU A 30 7.70 24.47 9.23
N LEU A 31 8.99 24.17 9.00
CA LEU A 31 10.09 24.96 9.55
C LEU A 31 10.10 26.39 9.00
N ASP A 32 9.87 26.55 7.70
CA ASP A 32 9.72 27.85 7.03
C ASP A 32 8.52 28.64 7.55
N PHE A 33 7.40 27.95 7.77
CA PHE A 33 6.20 28.55 8.34
C PHE A 33 6.45 29.02 9.79
N MET A 34 7.11 28.21 10.63
CA MET A 34 7.48 28.61 11.98
C MET A 34 8.41 29.83 11.98
N GLN A 35 9.45 29.82 11.13
CA GLN A 35 10.36 30.95 10.97
C GLN A 35 9.60 32.22 10.60
N SER A 36 8.75 32.14 9.58
CA SER A 36 7.97 33.27 9.09
C SER A 36 7.02 33.81 10.16
N ASN A 37 6.32 32.92 10.90
CA ASN A 37 5.44 33.33 12.01
C ASN A 37 6.21 34.11 13.07
N ILE A 38 7.35 33.56 13.53
CA ILE A 38 8.22 34.20 14.52
C ILE A 38 8.71 35.57 14.01
N GLN A 39 9.17 35.66 12.76
CA GLN A 39 9.63 36.92 12.16
C GLN A 39 8.52 37.98 12.12
N THR A 40 7.31 37.61 11.72
CA THR A 40 6.18 38.56 11.60
C THR A 40 5.62 39.03 12.94
N GLN A 41 5.75 38.22 14.00
CA GLN A 41 5.12 38.46 15.31
C GLN A 41 6.10 38.94 16.37
N LEU A 42 7.38 39.12 16.03
CA LEU A 42 8.45 39.60 16.92
C LEU A 42 8.37 41.09 17.30
N PHE A 43 7.24 41.76 17.11
CA PHE A 43 7.12 43.20 17.27
C PHE A 43 5.99 43.57 18.24
N SER A 44 6.35 43.68 19.52
CA SER A 44 5.66 44.34 20.66
C SER A 44 5.43 43.42 21.87
N GLY A 45 5.38 44.03 23.07
CA GLY A 45 5.16 43.33 24.34
C GLY A 45 6.44 43.01 25.11
N SER A 46 6.28 42.40 26.30
CA SER A 46 7.39 42.04 27.18
C SER A 46 8.20 40.87 26.61
N LEU A 47 9.48 40.77 26.99
CA LEU A 47 10.34 39.63 26.60
C LEU A 47 9.72 38.28 26.95
N ASN A 48 9.03 38.18 28.10
CA ASN A 48 8.36 36.96 28.52
C ASN A 48 7.20 36.59 27.59
N ALA A 49 6.39 37.57 27.15
CA ALA A 49 5.31 37.32 26.20
C ALA A 49 5.84 36.86 24.83
N GLN A 50 6.94 37.46 24.36
CA GLN A 50 7.59 37.04 23.11
C GLN A 50 8.14 35.60 23.21
N ILE A 51 8.77 35.26 24.34
CA ILE A 51 9.28 33.90 24.59
C ILE A 51 8.15 32.87 24.62
N GLU A 52 7.07 33.13 25.36
CA GLU A 52 5.92 32.22 25.44
C GLU A 52 5.30 31.98 24.06
N HIS A 53 5.21 33.03 23.26
CA HIS A 53 4.70 32.96 21.91
C HIS A 53 5.58 32.11 20.98
N ILE A 54 6.90 32.30 21.02
CA ILE A 54 7.88 31.47 20.30
C ILE A 54 7.75 30.00 20.72
N GLU A 55 7.65 29.72 22.02
CA GLU A 55 7.48 28.35 22.53
C GLU A 55 6.22 27.69 21.98
N ASN A 56 5.11 28.43 21.91
CA ASN A 56 3.85 27.95 21.34
C ASN A 56 3.96 27.66 19.83
N ILE A 57 4.56 28.56 19.05
CA ILE A 57 4.78 28.35 17.60
C ILE A 57 5.60 27.07 17.37
N ILE A 58 6.74 26.94 18.06
CA ILE A 58 7.65 25.81 17.88
C ILE A 58 6.96 24.52 18.33
N LYS A 59 6.31 24.51 19.49
CA LYS A 59 5.57 23.34 20.00
C LYS A 59 4.50 22.86 19.01
N ASN A 60 3.70 23.77 18.46
CA ASN A 60 2.64 23.42 17.52
C ASN A 60 3.20 22.95 16.16
N GLY A 61 4.29 23.54 15.70
CA GLY A 61 4.97 23.10 14.48
C GLY A 61 5.57 21.71 14.63
N TYR A 62 6.25 21.40 15.74
CA TYR A 62 6.77 20.05 15.98
C TYR A 62 5.67 19.00 16.21
N ALA A 63 4.54 19.38 16.81
CA ALA A 63 3.36 18.51 16.87
C ALA A 63 2.81 18.18 15.46
N SER A 64 2.93 19.11 14.51
CA SER A 64 2.54 18.89 13.11
C SER A 64 3.58 18.04 12.36
N ILE A 65 4.88 18.23 12.62
CA ILE A 65 5.96 17.37 12.10
C ILE A 65 5.76 15.92 12.57
N LEU A 66 5.37 15.70 13.83
CA LEU A 66 5.11 14.35 14.35
C LEU A 66 4.01 13.63 13.55
N LYS A 67 2.96 14.34 13.12
CA LYS A 67 1.89 13.79 12.29
C LYS A 67 2.35 13.45 10.87
N ILE A 68 3.24 14.26 10.28
CA ILE A 68 3.83 13.99 8.96
C ILE A 68 4.65 12.70 8.97
N LEU A 69 5.35 12.43 10.08
CA LEU A 69 6.23 11.27 10.26
C LEU A 69 5.49 10.02 10.76
N ASP A 70 4.19 9.89 10.42
CA ASP A 70 3.39 8.74 10.82
C ASP A 70 4.00 7.44 10.27
N VAL A 71 4.30 6.55 11.22
CA VAL A 71 5.03 5.31 10.98
C VAL A 71 4.11 4.22 10.45
N LEU A 72 2.85 4.18 10.94
CA LEU A 72 1.95 3.06 10.68
C LEU A 72 1.62 2.91 9.18
N PRO A 73 1.24 3.97 8.44
CA PRO A 73 0.93 3.85 7.01
C PRO A 73 2.13 3.39 6.18
N VAL A 74 3.34 3.79 6.56
CA VAL A 74 4.58 3.42 5.87
C VAL A 74 4.95 1.97 6.15
N LEU A 75 4.84 1.53 7.42
CA LEU A 75 5.03 0.12 7.79
C LEU A 75 4.03 -0.79 7.06
N ASP A 76 2.75 -0.41 7.02
CA ASP A 76 1.71 -1.16 6.32
C ASP A 76 2.03 -1.31 4.83
N THR A 77 2.37 -0.19 4.19
CA THR A 77 2.77 -0.14 2.78
C THR A 77 3.97 -1.03 2.50
N GLU A 78 4.98 -1.04 3.38
CA GLU A 78 6.16 -1.89 3.21
C GLU A 78 5.87 -3.38 3.46
N MET A 79 5.08 -3.72 4.48
CA MET A 79 4.68 -5.11 4.76
C MET A 79 3.88 -5.71 3.62
N MET A 80 2.96 -4.94 3.04
CA MET A 80 2.18 -5.37 1.90
C MET A 80 3.06 -5.59 0.65
N TRP A 81 3.99 -4.68 0.40
CA TRP A 81 4.92 -4.80 -0.73
C TRP A 81 5.80 -6.05 -0.57
N LEU A 82 6.31 -6.31 0.64
CA LEU A 82 7.08 -7.52 0.97
C LEU A 82 6.26 -8.78 0.74
N ALA A 83 5.02 -8.83 1.25
CA ALA A 83 4.14 -9.98 1.08
C ALA A 83 3.92 -10.33 -0.40
N ALA A 84 3.61 -9.33 -1.21
CA ALA A 84 3.33 -9.54 -2.63
C ALA A 84 4.59 -9.89 -3.43
N THR A 85 5.68 -9.15 -3.22
CA THR A 85 6.95 -9.39 -3.94
C THR A 85 7.46 -10.79 -3.66
N LEU A 86 7.44 -11.21 -2.39
CA LEU A 86 7.89 -12.53 -2.00
C LEU A 86 6.89 -13.63 -2.40
N GLY A 87 5.59 -13.35 -2.37
CA GLY A 87 4.57 -14.27 -2.87
C GLY A 87 4.71 -14.52 -4.37
N GLY A 88 4.93 -13.46 -5.15
CA GLY A 88 5.20 -13.55 -6.59
C GLY A 88 6.46 -14.32 -6.91
N LEU A 89 7.55 -14.08 -6.16
CA LEU A 89 8.79 -14.85 -6.30
C LEU A 89 8.60 -16.31 -5.90
N ALA A 90 7.94 -16.60 -4.78
CA ALA A 90 7.67 -17.97 -4.35
C ALA A 90 6.88 -18.74 -5.42
N ALA A 91 5.86 -18.12 -6.02
CA ALA A 91 5.09 -18.70 -7.12
C ALA A 91 5.93 -18.92 -8.38
N ALA A 92 6.70 -17.91 -8.81
CA ALA A 92 7.55 -17.97 -10.00
C ALA A 92 8.60 -19.09 -9.91
N TYR A 93 9.12 -19.35 -8.71
CA TYR A 93 10.10 -20.41 -8.45
C TYR A 93 9.47 -21.72 -7.93
N LYS A 94 8.13 -21.83 -7.93
CA LYS A 94 7.36 -23.01 -7.47
C LYS A 94 7.74 -23.47 -6.05
N LEU A 95 8.00 -22.53 -5.16
CA LEU A 95 8.32 -22.83 -3.78
C LEU A 95 7.08 -23.29 -3.02
N LYS A 96 7.26 -24.30 -2.16
CA LYS A 96 6.17 -24.88 -1.37
C LYS A 96 5.80 -24.04 -0.15
N ASP A 97 6.72 -23.20 0.33
CA ASP A 97 6.50 -22.35 1.50
C ASP A 97 5.48 -21.25 1.18
N LYS A 98 4.33 -21.27 1.86
CA LYS A 98 3.37 -20.16 1.78
C LYS A 98 3.91 -18.94 2.52
N ILE A 99 3.82 -17.77 1.87
CA ILE A 99 4.12 -16.50 2.52
C ILE A 99 3.07 -16.24 3.60
N ILE A 100 3.53 -15.94 4.80
CA ILE A 100 2.69 -15.66 5.96
C ILE A 100 2.44 -14.14 6.01
N PRO A 101 1.18 -13.67 5.89
CA PRO A 101 0.83 -12.26 6.08
C PRO A 101 1.22 -11.74 7.45
N PHE A 102 1.61 -10.47 7.52
CA PHE A 102 1.75 -9.78 8.79
C PHE A 102 0.37 -9.31 9.29
N ALA A 103 -0.03 -9.75 10.49
CA ALA A 103 -1.35 -9.42 11.03
C ALA A 103 -1.47 -7.93 11.38
N GLN A 104 -2.60 -7.30 11.04
CA GLN A 104 -2.85 -5.87 11.26
C GLN A 104 -2.73 -5.44 12.73
N LYS A 105 -3.17 -6.28 13.69
CA LYS A 105 -2.97 -6.00 15.12
C LYS A 105 -1.48 -5.92 15.48
N LYS A 106 -0.68 -6.89 15.02
CA LYS A 106 0.78 -6.89 15.26
C LYS A 106 1.48 -5.71 14.59
N LEU A 107 0.93 -5.20 13.49
CA LEU A 107 1.47 -4.04 12.78
C LEU A 107 1.34 -2.77 13.61
N LYS A 108 0.18 -2.55 14.26
CA LYS A 108 -0.03 -1.45 15.20
C LYS A 108 0.94 -1.54 16.38
N ASP A 109 1.05 -2.72 17.00
CA ASP A 109 1.99 -2.96 18.09
C ASP A 109 3.46 -2.68 17.67
N LEU A 110 3.80 -2.95 16.41
CA LEU A 110 5.14 -2.69 15.85
C LEU A 110 5.38 -1.19 15.62
N ALA A 111 4.37 -0.46 15.16
CA ALA A 111 4.43 0.98 14.97
C ALA A 111 4.56 1.72 16.32
N GLU A 112 3.85 1.27 17.35
CA GLU A 112 3.93 1.85 18.71
C GLU A 112 5.32 1.66 19.35
N LYS A 113 5.98 0.53 19.06
CA LYS A 113 7.34 0.21 19.57
C LYS A 113 8.46 0.73 18.67
N PHE A 114 8.12 1.50 17.64
CA PHE A 114 9.09 1.98 16.67
C PHE A 114 10.07 2.97 17.30
N THR A 115 11.34 2.83 16.94
CA THR A 115 12.41 3.74 17.38
C THR A 115 13.27 4.21 16.22
N VAL A 116 13.77 5.44 16.35
CA VAL A 116 14.76 6.07 15.47
C VAL A 116 16.00 6.34 16.31
N GLY A 117 17.11 5.65 16.00
CA GLY A 117 18.36 5.82 16.76
C GLY A 117 18.25 5.44 18.24
N GLY A 118 17.31 4.55 18.60
CA GLY A 118 17.09 4.09 19.98
C GLY A 118 16.09 4.92 20.79
N LEU A 119 15.65 6.06 20.27
CA LEU A 119 14.58 6.88 20.86
C LEU A 119 13.26 6.62 20.14
N THR A 120 12.13 6.79 20.82
CA THR A 120 10.84 6.91 20.15
C THR A 120 10.81 8.15 19.26
N LEU A 121 9.90 8.18 18.29
CA LEU A 121 9.74 9.35 17.42
C LEU A 121 9.36 10.63 18.19
N PRO A 122 8.42 10.60 19.17
CA PRO A 122 8.14 11.75 20.03
C PRO A 122 9.37 12.24 20.80
N GLU A 123 10.17 11.35 21.38
CA GLU A 123 11.40 11.74 22.10
C GLU A 123 12.43 12.39 21.16
N THR A 124 12.58 11.84 19.95
CA THR A 124 13.50 12.38 18.94
C THR A 124 13.10 13.80 18.55
N LEU A 125 11.81 14.05 18.33
CA LEU A 125 11.29 15.37 17.96
C LEU A 125 11.31 16.34 19.15
N ALA A 126 10.98 15.90 20.35
CA ALA A 126 11.07 16.71 21.56
C ALA A 126 12.51 17.23 21.79
N LYS A 127 13.53 16.40 21.51
CA LYS A 127 14.92 16.83 21.56
C LYS A 127 15.22 17.97 20.56
N GLN A 128 14.78 17.83 19.32
CA GLN A 128 14.99 18.86 18.28
C GLN A 128 14.20 20.15 18.58
N GLN A 129 12.97 19.99 19.06
CA GLN A 129 12.11 21.09 19.52
C GLN A 129 12.80 21.87 20.64
N ASN A 130 13.28 21.18 21.68
CA ASN A 130 13.92 21.80 22.83
C ASN A 130 15.22 22.52 22.44
N ASP A 131 16.04 21.92 21.58
CA ASP A 131 17.27 22.53 21.08
C ASP A 131 16.99 23.83 20.29
N LEU A 132 16.05 23.80 19.34
CA LEU A 132 15.69 24.97 18.56
C LEU A 132 15.09 26.07 19.44
N THR A 133 14.16 25.72 20.33
CA THR A 133 13.55 26.65 21.29
C THR A 133 14.61 27.29 22.19
N ALA A 134 15.54 26.51 22.72
CA ALA A 134 16.60 27.03 23.59
C ALA A 134 17.49 28.04 22.85
N LYS A 135 17.87 27.73 21.61
CA LYS A 135 18.70 28.62 20.77
C LYS A 135 17.99 29.93 20.42
N ILE A 136 16.72 29.87 20.01
CA ILE A 136 15.94 31.07 19.70
C ILE A 136 15.73 31.94 20.95
N LYS A 137 15.47 31.32 22.12
CA LYS A 137 15.38 32.07 23.38
C LYS A 137 16.69 32.73 23.76
N ALA A 138 17.82 32.05 23.58
CA ALA A 138 19.14 32.61 23.85
C ALA A 138 19.42 33.81 22.94
N TRP A 139 19.17 33.67 21.64
CA TRP A 139 19.27 34.73 20.64
C TRP A 139 18.45 35.97 21.03
N LEU A 140 17.16 35.80 21.33
CA LEU A 140 16.29 36.91 21.68
C LEU A 140 16.70 37.60 22.99
N ARG A 141 17.12 36.82 23.99
CA ARG A 141 17.61 37.36 25.27
C ARG A 141 18.89 38.15 25.08
N GLN A 142 19.83 37.66 24.27
CA GLN A 142 21.09 38.33 24.02
C GLN A 142 20.84 39.69 23.36
N ALA A 143 20.03 39.74 22.31
CA ALA A 143 19.64 41.00 21.67
C ALA A 143 19.00 41.98 22.66
N LYS A 144 18.16 41.47 23.59
CA LYS A 144 17.53 42.32 24.61
C LYS A 144 18.50 42.81 25.69
N ILE A 145 19.49 42.01 26.08
CA ILE A 145 20.55 42.39 27.04
C ILE A 145 21.43 43.47 26.43
N ASP A 146 21.78 43.34 25.16
CA ASP A 146 22.65 44.26 24.43
C ASP A 146 21.91 45.52 23.93
N ASP A 147 20.60 45.61 24.19
CA ASP A 147 19.68 46.67 23.74
C ASP A 147 19.71 46.92 22.22
N ILE A 148 19.86 45.85 21.45
CA ILE A 148 19.86 45.88 19.98
C ILE A 148 18.58 45.26 19.39
N THR A 149 18.30 45.62 18.13
CA THR A 149 17.27 44.93 17.36
C THR A 149 17.77 43.53 16.98
N PRO A 150 17.00 42.45 17.23
CA PRO A 150 17.42 41.10 16.87
C PRO A 150 17.68 40.95 15.36
N ASP A 151 18.84 40.39 14.99
CA ASP A 151 19.18 40.13 13.59
C ASP A 151 18.37 38.94 13.05
N LEU A 152 17.49 39.20 12.09
CA LEU A 152 16.64 38.19 11.46
C LEU A 152 17.42 37.20 10.58
N SER A 153 18.66 37.53 10.19
CA SER A 153 19.55 36.61 9.47
C SER A 153 20.01 35.45 10.37
N GLU A 154 20.37 35.75 11.63
CA GLU A 154 20.73 34.73 12.63
C GLU A 154 19.56 33.78 12.92
N LEU A 155 18.33 34.30 12.98
CA LEU A 155 17.14 33.46 13.08
C LEU A 155 17.02 32.51 11.88
N GLY A 156 17.29 33.01 10.67
CA GLY A 156 17.34 32.21 9.45
C GLY A 156 18.39 31.10 9.51
N ASP A 157 19.55 31.36 10.11
CA ASP A 157 20.61 30.36 10.30
C ASP A 157 20.18 29.27 11.30
N LEU A 158 19.53 29.65 12.41
CA LEU A 158 18.99 28.69 13.38
C LEU A 158 17.99 27.72 12.72
N PHE A 159 17.09 28.24 11.87
CA PHE A 159 16.16 27.41 11.11
C PHE A 159 16.84 26.59 10.01
N SER A 160 17.89 27.12 9.38
CA SER A 160 18.72 26.37 8.43
C SER A 160 19.42 25.18 9.09
N HIS A 161 19.93 25.35 10.31
CA HIS A 161 20.46 24.25 11.12
C HIS A 161 19.38 23.23 11.51
N ALA A 162 18.17 23.70 11.86
CA ALA A 162 17.04 22.83 12.13
C ALA A 162 16.65 22.00 10.89
N LYS A 163 16.63 22.60 9.69
CA LYS A 163 16.40 21.89 8.42
C LYS A 163 17.48 20.85 8.13
N ASN A 164 18.75 21.16 8.36
CA ASN A 164 19.84 20.18 8.20
C ASN A 164 19.70 18.99 9.15
N THR A 165 19.28 19.24 10.39
CA THR A 165 18.95 18.20 11.36
C THR A 165 17.75 17.37 10.91
N ALA A 166 16.68 18.03 10.45
CA ALA A 166 15.47 17.39 9.94
C ALA A 166 15.75 16.52 8.70
N LYS A 167 16.61 16.96 7.77
CA LYS A 167 17.04 16.18 6.60
C LYS A 167 17.69 14.86 7.00
N THR A 168 18.53 14.91 8.01
CA THR A 168 19.22 13.71 8.50
C THR A 168 18.26 12.78 9.22
N MET A 169 17.35 13.34 10.02
CA MET A 169 16.35 12.58 10.78
C MET A 169 15.32 11.90 9.86
N THR A 170 14.75 12.61 8.88
CA THR A 170 13.76 12.07 7.92
C THR A 170 14.31 10.88 7.14
N ARG A 171 15.56 10.95 6.68
CA ARG A 171 16.29 9.82 6.06
C ARG A 171 16.47 8.65 7.02
N THR A 172 16.87 8.93 8.26
CA THR A 172 17.08 7.89 9.28
C THR A 172 15.74 7.22 9.64
N TRP A 173 14.68 8.01 9.74
CA TRP A 173 13.32 7.57 10.00
C TRP A 173 12.84 6.60 8.92
N ILE A 174 12.83 6.99 7.64
CA ILE A 174 12.30 6.13 6.57
C ILE A 174 13.07 4.80 6.47
N ASN A 175 14.40 4.85 6.62
CA ASN A 175 15.23 3.65 6.59
C ASN A 175 15.00 2.78 7.82
N SER A 176 14.77 3.37 8.99
CA SER A 176 14.43 2.61 10.21
C SER A 176 13.08 1.93 10.08
N VAL A 177 12.08 2.61 9.47
CA VAL A 177 10.75 2.05 9.21
C VAL A 177 10.88 0.84 8.29
N ALA A 178 11.57 0.99 7.16
CA ALA A 178 11.80 -0.09 6.20
C ALA A 178 12.48 -1.29 6.86
N HIS A 179 13.58 -1.10 7.59
CA HIS A 179 14.28 -2.21 8.23
C HIS A 179 13.48 -2.85 9.38
N THR A 180 12.64 -2.07 10.07
CA THR A 180 11.71 -2.60 11.07
C THR A 180 10.70 -3.54 10.43
N ALA A 181 10.12 -3.14 9.29
CA ALA A 181 9.24 -4.01 8.51
C ALA A 181 9.98 -5.27 8.02
N HIS A 182 11.17 -5.11 7.44
CA HIS A 182 11.91 -6.21 6.84
C HIS A 182 12.34 -7.27 7.87
N ASP A 183 12.79 -6.85 9.05
CA ASP A 183 13.16 -7.75 10.16
C ASP A 183 11.94 -8.49 10.72
N ALA A 184 10.83 -7.78 10.97
CA ALA A 184 9.61 -8.36 11.49
C ALA A 184 8.97 -9.35 10.49
N PHE A 185 8.98 -9.01 9.20
CA PHE A 185 8.49 -9.88 8.12
C PHE A 185 9.34 -11.14 7.98
N ALA A 186 10.67 -11.00 8.00
CA ALA A 186 11.59 -12.13 7.89
C ALA A 186 11.43 -13.13 9.03
N LYS A 187 11.22 -12.66 10.27
CA LYS A 187 11.00 -13.52 11.45
C LYS A 187 9.85 -14.50 11.24
N ILE A 188 8.72 -14.02 10.73
CA ILE A 188 7.51 -14.85 10.59
C ILE A 188 7.54 -15.75 9.35
N ASN A 189 8.33 -15.43 8.32
CA ASN A 189 8.33 -16.18 7.06
C ASN A 189 9.45 -17.25 7.01
N PRO A 190 9.14 -18.56 7.01
CA PRO A 190 10.14 -19.64 7.06
C PRO A 190 11.07 -19.71 5.85
N MET A 191 10.59 -19.23 4.70
CA MET A 191 11.33 -19.18 3.45
C MET A 191 12.64 -18.38 3.59
N ILE A 192 12.63 -17.30 4.36
CA ILE A 192 13.82 -16.46 4.60
C ILE A 192 14.72 -17.15 5.63
N LYS A 193 15.97 -17.46 5.23
CA LYS A 193 16.95 -18.19 6.06
C LYS A 193 17.99 -17.29 6.72
N GLY A 194 18.17 -16.06 6.23
CA GLY A 194 19.13 -15.13 6.78
C GLY A 194 19.09 -13.76 6.12
N PHE A 195 20.10 -12.96 6.45
CA PHE A 195 20.26 -11.58 6.01
C PHE A 195 21.67 -11.36 5.50
N ARG A 196 21.79 -10.66 4.37
CA ARG A 196 23.07 -10.15 3.87
C ARG A 196 23.06 -8.64 3.90
N HIS A 197 24.16 -8.04 4.36
CA HIS A 197 24.29 -6.58 4.39
C HIS A 197 24.80 -6.07 3.04
N LEU A 198 24.11 -5.11 2.44
CA LEU A 198 24.52 -4.44 1.19
C LEU A 198 24.67 -2.94 1.42
N SER A 199 25.78 -2.41 0.91
CA SER A 199 26.12 -0.98 0.93
C SER A 199 26.40 -0.50 -0.49
N VAL A 200 25.38 -0.59 -1.34
CA VAL A 200 25.52 -0.43 -2.81
C VAL A 200 24.96 0.87 -3.34
N LEU A 201 24.31 1.66 -2.48
CA LEU A 201 23.69 2.94 -2.82
C LEU A 201 24.64 4.14 -2.61
N ASP A 202 25.60 4.04 -1.70
CA ASP A 202 26.51 5.15 -1.39
C ASP A 202 27.91 4.90 -1.98
N GLY A 203 28.36 5.80 -2.86
CA GLY A 203 29.74 5.78 -3.39
C GLY A 203 30.78 6.19 -2.33
N THR A 204 30.35 6.91 -1.30
CA THR A 204 31.13 7.26 -0.10
C THR A 204 30.58 6.56 1.13
N THR A 205 30.38 5.25 1.03
CA THR A 205 29.94 4.42 2.17
C THR A 205 30.92 4.57 3.33
N THR A 206 30.41 4.81 4.56
CA THR A 206 31.28 4.91 5.75
C THR A 206 32.05 3.62 5.98
N ALA A 207 33.22 3.69 6.64
CA ALA A 207 34.05 2.51 6.94
C ALA A 207 33.25 1.38 7.62
N VAL A 208 32.30 1.73 8.50
CA VAL A 208 31.42 0.76 9.18
C VAL A 208 30.53 -0.01 8.20
N CYS A 209 29.97 0.66 7.20
CA CYS A 209 29.10 0.02 6.22
C CYS A 209 29.91 -0.74 5.16
N THR A 210 31.06 -0.21 4.73
CA THR A 210 31.98 -0.89 3.81
C THR A 210 32.49 -2.19 4.39
N HIS A 211 32.93 -2.18 5.67
CA HIS A 211 33.37 -3.39 6.39
C HIS A 211 32.29 -4.48 6.45
N ARG A 212 31.02 -4.08 6.50
CA ARG A 212 29.89 -5.00 6.61
C ARG A 212 29.32 -5.44 5.26
N ASN A 213 29.75 -4.82 4.16
CA ASN A 213 29.23 -5.12 2.85
C ASN A 213 29.49 -6.60 2.47
N GLY A 214 28.43 -7.31 2.11
CA GLY A 214 28.47 -8.73 1.78
C GLY A 214 28.43 -9.69 2.97
N LEU A 215 28.58 -9.23 4.22
CA LEU A 215 28.52 -10.11 5.40
C LEU A 215 27.14 -10.75 5.58
N LEU A 216 27.13 -11.96 6.17
CA LEU A 216 25.98 -12.86 6.20
C LEU A 216 25.63 -13.27 7.63
N TRP A 217 24.36 -13.15 7.98
CA TRP A 217 23.81 -13.67 9.23
C TRP A 217 22.69 -14.66 8.96
N ASP A 218 22.58 -15.69 9.80
CA ASP A 218 21.41 -16.55 9.78
C ASP A 218 20.16 -15.83 10.31
N LYS A 219 18.99 -16.49 10.23
CA LYS A 219 17.73 -15.95 10.74
C LYS A 219 17.74 -15.70 12.25
N LYS A 220 18.56 -16.45 13.00
CA LYS A 220 18.78 -16.27 14.44
C LYS A 220 19.77 -15.13 14.74
N ARG A 221 20.29 -14.46 13.71
CA ARG A 221 21.24 -13.35 13.76
C ARG A 221 22.66 -13.77 14.16
N ASN A 222 22.98 -15.05 14.05
CA ASN A 222 24.36 -15.52 14.22
C ASN A 222 25.17 -15.20 12.96
N PRO A 223 26.40 -14.71 13.11
CA PRO A 223 27.26 -14.46 11.96
C PRO A 223 27.68 -15.77 11.28
N ILE A 224 27.79 -15.75 9.95
CA ILE A 224 28.20 -16.90 9.14
C ILE A 224 29.52 -16.56 8.44
N GLY A 225 30.61 -17.22 8.86
CA GLY A 225 31.94 -17.03 8.28
C GLY A 225 32.68 -15.76 8.75
N HIS A 226 32.23 -15.11 9.83
CA HIS A 226 32.88 -13.94 10.44
C HIS A 226 32.47 -13.77 11.91
N ASN A 227 33.05 -12.79 12.61
CA ASN A 227 32.76 -12.51 14.02
C ASN A 227 31.91 -11.24 14.27
N GLU A 228 31.53 -10.53 13.21
CA GLU A 228 30.71 -9.32 13.31
C GLU A 228 29.31 -9.59 13.85
N ALA A 229 28.95 -8.96 14.97
CA ALA A 229 27.61 -9.02 15.53
C ALA A 229 26.57 -8.46 14.56
N PHE A 230 25.37 -9.05 14.55
CA PHE A 230 24.26 -8.54 13.75
C PHE A 230 23.86 -7.15 14.21
N LYS A 231 23.77 -6.21 13.25
CA LYS A 231 23.22 -4.88 13.47
C LYS A 231 22.29 -4.55 12.32
N ARG A 232 21.12 -4.03 12.67
CA ARG A 232 20.11 -3.59 11.71
C ARG A 232 20.43 -2.14 11.28
N PRO A 233 20.54 -1.83 9.98
CA PRO A 233 20.65 -0.44 9.53
C PRO A 233 19.39 0.37 9.92
N PRO A 234 19.47 1.71 9.99
CA PRO A 234 20.65 2.54 9.74
C PRO A 234 21.72 2.40 10.83
N LEU A 235 23.00 2.26 10.44
CA LEU A 235 24.13 2.11 11.37
C LEU A 235 24.77 3.45 11.77
N HIS A 236 24.47 4.48 11.00
CA HIS A 236 24.91 5.86 11.20
C HIS A 236 23.87 6.79 10.59
N TYR A 237 24.01 8.09 10.85
CA TYR A 237 23.20 9.10 10.21
C TYR A 237 23.34 9.04 8.67
N ASN A 238 22.25 9.28 7.93
CA ASN A 238 22.21 9.17 6.46
C ASN A 238 22.56 7.78 5.88
N CYS A 239 22.62 6.72 6.68
CA CYS A 239 22.95 5.38 6.20
C CYS A 239 21.91 4.89 5.17
N ARG A 240 22.35 4.60 3.93
CA ARG A 240 21.53 3.97 2.88
C ARG A 240 21.85 2.48 2.68
N SER A 241 22.57 1.87 3.62
CA SER A 241 22.78 0.42 3.60
C SER A 241 21.50 -0.34 3.93
N LYS A 242 21.39 -1.56 3.43
CA LYS A 242 20.22 -2.41 3.59
C LYS A 242 20.57 -3.85 3.90
N LEU A 243 19.71 -4.52 4.67
CA LEU A 243 19.72 -5.96 4.77
C LEU A 243 18.84 -6.56 3.67
N VAL A 244 19.41 -7.43 2.85
CA VAL A 244 18.67 -8.22 1.87
C VAL A 244 18.45 -9.65 2.38
N TYR A 245 17.36 -10.29 1.96
CA TYR A 245 17.06 -11.66 2.39
C TYR A 245 17.92 -12.68 1.67
N VAL A 246 18.23 -13.75 2.40
CA VAL A 246 18.94 -14.92 1.90
C VAL A 246 18.06 -16.15 2.08
N TYR A 247 17.92 -16.94 1.02
CA TYR A 247 17.09 -18.15 0.99
C TYR A 247 17.88 -19.45 1.14
N ASP A 248 19.15 -19.41 0.79
CA ASP A 248 20.10 -20.48 1.03
C ASP A 248 21.40 -19.86 1.55
N LEU A 249 21.77 -20.23 2.77
CA LEU A 249 22.99 -19.73 3.42
C LEU A 249 24.26 -20.23 2.73
N LYS A 250 24.16 -21.28 1.90
CA LYS A 250 25.27 -21.83 1.11
C LYS A 250 25.39 -21.22 -0.28
N GLU A 251 24.43 -20.40 -0.72
CA GLU A 251 24.47 -19.81 -2.05
C GLU A 251 25.65 -18.84 -2.17
N PRO A 252 26.54 -19.02 -3.17
CA PRO A 252 27.68 -18.15 -3.35
C PRO A 252 27.22 -16.73 -3.70
N PHE A 253 27.93 -15.74 -3.16
CA PHE A 253 27.64 -14.32 -3.40
C PHE A 253 28.88 -13.62 -3.95
N ASN A 254 28.83 -13.26 -5.23
CA ASN A 254 29.94 -12.64 -5.95
C ASN A 254 29.90 -11.11 -5.90
N GLY A 255 29.28 -10.54 -4.87
CA GLY A 255 29.05 -9.10 -4.80
C GLY A 255 27.80 -8.64 -5.55
N TYR A 256 27.48 -7.36 -5.34
CA TYR A 256 26.43 -6.63 -6.04
C TYR A 256 26.79 -5.14 -5.98
N SER A 257 26.61 -4.41 -7.06
CA SER A 257 26.96 -2.99 -7.20
C SER A 257 25.76 -2.13 -7.61
N GLY A 258 25.88 -0.81 -7.48
CA GLY A 258 24.89 0.11 -8.04
C GLY A 258 24.78 -0.01 -9.57
N GLU A 259 25.88 -0.35 -10.25
CA GLU A 259 25.90 -0.60 -11.69
C GLU A 259 25.10 -1.86 -12.06
N ASP A 260 25.21 -2.94 -11.28
CA ASP A 260 24.39 -4.14 -11.46
C ASP A 260 22.90 -3.82 -11.37
N TRP A 261 22.52 -2.93 -10.45
CA TRP A 261 21.15 -2.46 -10.33
C TRP A 261 20.72 -1.65 -11.55
N ILE A 262 21.51 -0.67 -12.00
CA ILE A 262 21.22 0.16 -13.18
C ILE A 262 21.01 -0.73 -14.41
N LYS A 263 21.91 -1.68 -14.66
CA LYS A 263 21.83 -2.63 -15.79
C LYS A 263 20.58 -3.50 -15.75
N SER A 264 19.97 -3.67 -14.57
CA SER A 264 18.73 -4.43 -14.42
C SER A 264 17.46 -3.64 -14.77
N ARG A 265 17.57 -2.32 -15.03
CA ARG A 265 16.43 -1.42 -15.26
C ARG A 265 16.35 -0.97 -16.72
N SER A 266 15.13 -0.73 -17.20
CA SER A 266 14.91 -0.04 -18.47
C SER A 266 15.10 1.46 -18.33
N LEU A 267 15.35 2.16 -19.45
CA LEU A 267 15.41 3.62 -19.48
C LEU A 267 14.15 4.26 -18.89
N SER A 268 12.97 3.72 -19.22
CA SER A 268 11.70 4.23 -18.69
C SER A 268 11.63 4.12 -17.16
N GLN A 269 12.12 3.02 -16.58
CA GLN A 269 12.15 2.83 -15.12
C GLN A 269 13.11 3.82 -14.46
N LEU A 270 14.29 4.02 -15.03
CA LEU A 270 15.25 5.01 -14.53
C LEU A 270 14.70 6.45 -14.61
N GLN A 271 14.05 6.80 -15.73
CA GLN A 271 13.45 8.11 -15.93
C GLN A 271 12.22 8.34 -15.03
N GLU A 272 11.48 7.29 -14.67
CA GLU A 272 10.40 7.39 -13.69
C GLU A 272 10.94 7.79 -12.31
N GLN A 273 12.03 7.14 -11.87
CA GLN A 273 12.58 7.32 -10.53
C GLN A 273 13.44 8.59 -10.39
N PHE A 274 14.21 8.93 -11.42
CA PHE A 274 15.20 10.01 -11.39
C PHE A 274 14.86 11.20 -12.31
N GLY A 275 13.84 11.08 -13.16
CA GLY A 275 13.52 12.08 -14.19
C GLY A 275 14.28 11.88 -15.49
N LYS A 276 13.81 12.53 -16.56
CA LYS A 276 14.33 12.32 -17.92
C LYS A 276 15.85 12.51 -18.03
N GLY A 277 16.38 13.60 -17.45
CA GLY A 277 17.81 13.93 -17.52
C GLY A 277 18.69 12.93 -16.76
N ILE A 278 18.51 12.82 -15.44
CA ILE A 278 19.32 11.92 -14.59
C ILE A 278 19.12 10.46 -15.00
N GLY A 279 17.90 10.06 -15.33
CA GLY A 279 17.62 8.70 -15.81
C GLY A 279 18.35 8.35 -17.10
N GLN A 280 18.45 9.29 -18.05
CA GLN A 280 19.25 9.09 -19.26
C GLN A 280 20.75 9.01 -18.94
N MET A 281 21.27 9.88 -18.07
CA MET A 281 22.69 9.84 -17.69
C MET A 281 23.08 8.54 -16.99
N LEU A 282 22.21 8.00 -16.13
CA LEU A 282 22.41 6.67 -15.52
C LEU A 282 22.41 5.56 -16.59
N PHE A 283 21.44 5.60 -17.51
CA PHE A 283 21.32 4.59 -18.57
C PHE A 283 22.53 4.61 -19.52
N ASP A 284 23.04 5.79 -19.84
CA ASP A 284 24.22 5.99 -20.68
C ASP A 284 25.54 5.70 -19.94
N GLY A 285 25.52 5.43 -18.63
CA GLY A 285 26.72 5.23 -17.81
C GLY A 285 27.55 6.51 -17.55
N LYS A 286 26.96 7.69 -17.75
CA LYS A 286 27.63 8.99 -17.54
C LYS A 286 27.79 9.36 -16.05
N ILE A 287 26.92 8.82 -15.20
CA ILE A 287 26.96 9.00 -13.74
C ILE A 287 26.70 7.66 -13.06
N GLN A 288 27.17 7.51 -11.83
CA GLN A 288 26.91 6.32 -11.01
C GLN A 288 25.60 6.48 -10.24
N LEU A 289 25.06 5.36 -9.72
CA LEU A 289 23.85 5.37 -8.91
C LEU A 289 23.97 6.32 -7.71
N SER A 290 25.13 6.32 -7.05
CA SER A 290 25.42 7.17 -5.90
C SER A 290 25.27 8.66 -6.18
N ASP A 291 25.62 9.10 -7.38
CA ASP A 291 25.59 10.50 -7.79
C ASP A 291 24.16 10.99 -8.02
N ALA A 292 23.23 10.06 -8.29
CA ALA A 292 21.85 10.34 -8.63
C ALA A 292 20.89 10.36 -7.43
N LEU A 293 21.29 9.85 -6.26
CA LEU A 293 20.35 9.59 -5.15
C LEU A 293 19.73 10.85 -4.52
N ASP A 294 20.42 11.99 -4.56
CA ASP A 294 19.83 13.26 -4.11
C ASP A 294 18.87 13.86 -5.18
N GLY A 295 19.02 13.41 -6.43
CA GLY A 295 18.24 13.80 -7.61
C GLY A 295 16.94 13.03 -7.84
N VAL A 296 16.57 12.07 -6.97
CA VAL A 296 15.33 11.28 -7.12
C VAL A 296 14.07 12.17 -7.22
N LYS A 297 13.08 11.75 -8.00
CA LYS A 297 11.78 12.46 -8.09
C LYS A 297 10.96 12.24 -6.83
N GLN A 298 10.22 13.26 -6.39
CA GLN A 298 9.27 13.11 -5.30
C GLN A 298 8.20 12.06 -5.61
N LEU A 299 7.72 11.41 -4.56
CA LEU A 299 6.61 10.45 -4.60
C LEU A 299 5.77 10.65 -3.34
N THR A 300 4.45 10.77 -3.45
CA THR A 300 3.59 10.83 -2.25
C THR A 300 3.36 9.42 -1.70
N LEU A 301 2.91 9.29 -0.45
CA LEU A 301 2.55 7.98 0.10
C LEU A 301 1.44 7.32 -0.74
N GLN A 302 0.44 8.10 -1.16
CA GLN A 302 -0.62 7.65 -2.05
C GLN A 302 -0.05 7.12 -3.38
N ALA A 303 0.87 7.86 -4.00
CA ALA A 303 1.49 7.42 -5.25
C ALA A 303 2.35 6.15 -5.06
N LEU A 304 3.01 6.00 -3.92
CA LEU A 304 3.76 4.79 -3.56
C LEU A 304 2.84 3.57 -3.38
N GLN A 305 1.72 3.73 -2.69
CA GLN A 305 0.70 2.69 -2.50
C GLN A 305 0.06 2.30 -3.84
N LEU A 306 -0.27 3.30 -4.66
CA LEU A 306 -0.86 3.09 -5.97
C LEU A 306 0.12 2.38 -6.92
N LYS A 307 1.39 2.79 -6.95
CA LYS A 307 2.44 2.11 -7.72
C LYS A 307 2.49 0.63 -7.35
N GLN A 308 2.50 0.33 -6.06
CA GLN A 308 2.48 -1.04 -5.56
C GLN A 308 1.23 -1.81 -6.02
N LEU A 309 0.03 -1.22 -5.90
CA LEU A 309 -1.20 -1.88 -6.35
C LEU A 309 -1.18 -2.16 -7.86
N ARG A 310 -0.70 -1.21 -8.67
CA ARG A 310 -0.53 -1.41 -10.13
C ARG A 310 0.45 -2.52 -10.45
N GLU A 311 1.60 -2.57 -9.79
CA GLU A 311 2.60 -3.62 -10.00
C GLU A 311 2.07 -5.01 -9.63
N GLN A 312 1.27 -5.09 -8.56
CA GLN A 312 0.68 -6.34 -8.10
C GLN A 312 -0.43 -6.80 -9.04
N PHE A 313 -1.39 -5.91 -9.27
CA PHE A 313 -2.61 -6.24 -9.97
C PHE A 313 -2.54 -6.04 -11.46
N GLY A 314 -1.47 -5.49 -12.05
CA GLY A 314 -1.31 -5.32 -13.51
C GLY A 314 -2.54 -4.73 -14.23
N THR A 315 -3.38 -4.02 -13.47
CA THR A 315 -4.76 -3.74 -13.83
C THR A 315 -4.86 -2.37 -14.48
N THR A 316 -5.79 -2.26 -15.43
CA THR A 316 -6.16 -0.99 -16.05
C THR A 316 -7.17 -0.21 -15.21
N LEU A 317 -7.56 -0.72 -14.04
CA LEU A 317 -8.43 0.00 -13.12
C LEU A 317 -7.80 1.36 -12.76
N THR A 318 -8.62 2.40 -12.73
CA THR A 318 -8.17 3.76 -12.44
C THR A 318 -7.60 3.91 -11.03
N ASP A 319 -6.81 4.96 -10.86
CA ASP A 319 -6.21 5.29 -9.57
C ASP A 319 -7.25 5.61 -8.51
N SER A 320 -8.40 6.17 -8.90
CA SER A 320 -9.50 6.44 -7.99
C SER A 320 -10.10 5.14 -7.46
N VAL A 321 -10.27 4.12 -8.32
CA VAL A 321 -10.69 2.78 -7.89
C VAL A 321 -9.67 2.18 -6.93
N LEU A 322 -8.39 2.20 -7.31
CA LEU A 322 -7.31 1.65 -6.48
C LEU A 322 -7.08 2.42 -5.18
N MET A 323 -7.57 3.65 -5.03
CA MET A 323 -7.45 4.44 -3.80
C MET A 323 -8.75 4.54 -3.00
N ASN A 324 -9.86 3.97 -3.48
CA ASN A 324 -11.13 4.02 -2.78
C ASN A 324 -11.04 3.24 -1.45
N SER A 325 -11.53 3.84 -0.36
CA SER A 325 -11.41 3.30 1.00
C SER A 325 -12.17 1.99 1.22
N LEU A 326 -13.18 1.69 0.40
CA LEU A 326 -13.91 0.41 0.41
C LEU A 326 -13.21 -0.65 -0.44
N VAL A 327 -12.59 -0.24 -1.57
CA VAL A 327 -11.94 -1.13 -2.52
C VAL A 327 -10.56 -1.57 -2.03
N GLN A 328 -9.78 -0.65 -1.49
CA GLN A 328 -8.41 -0.91 -1.04
C GLN A 328 -8.31 -2.12 -0.11
N PRO A 329 -9.06 -2.21 1.01
CA PRO A 329 -8.98 -3.34 1.93
C PRO A 329 -9.20 -4.69 1.23
N VAL A 330 -10.16 -4.75 0.29
CA VAL A 330 -10.45 -5.97 -0.47
C VAL A 330 -9.29 -6.34 -1.39
N LEU A 331 -8.68 -5.38 -2.08
CA LEU A 331 -7.46 -5.63 -2.86
C LEU A 331 -6.34 -6.15 -1.98
N ARG A 332 -6.19 -5.67 -0.73
CA ARG A 332 -5.16 -6.19 0.19
C ARG A 332 -5.36 -7.67 0.48
N GLU A 333 -6.61 -8.12 0.66
CA GLU A 333 -6.92 -9.54 0.85
C GLU A 333 -6.53 -10.38 -0.38
N MET A 334 -6.75 -9.82 -1.57
CA MET A 334 -6.48 -10.48 -2.84
C MET A 334 -5.01 -10.82 -3.04
N ILE A 335 -4.08 -9.99 -2.54
CA ILE A 335 -2.63 -10.16 -2.70
C ILE A 335 -2.18 -11.59 -2.35
N PHE A 336 -2.74 -12.17 -1.29
CA PHE A 336 -2.34 -13.48 -0.78
C PHE A 336 -2.81 -14.65 -1.66
N ARG A 337 -3.87 -14.44 -2.45
CA ARG A 337 -4.43 -15.44 -3.38
C ARG A 337 -4.08 -15.15 -4.83
N LEU A 338 -3.43 -14.02 -5.09
CA LEU A 338 -3.13 -13.56 -6.43
C LEU A 338 -2.38 -14.60 -7.29
N PRO A 339 -1.42 -15.40 -6.78
CA PRO A 339 -0.80 -16.45 -7.58
C PRO A 339 -1.79 -17.51 -8.06
N GLU A 340 -2.68 -17.98 -7.18
CA GLU A 340 -3.70 -19.00 -7.48
C GLU A 340 -4.74 -18.43 -8.47
N ILE A 341 -5.19 -17.19 -8.23
CA ILE A 341 -6.11 -16.42 -9.09
C ILE A 341 -5.52 -16.24 -10.50
N LYS A 342 -4.25 -15.81 -10.60
CA LYS A 342 -3.56 -15.63 -11.89
C LYS A 342 -3.38 -16.96 -12.62
N GLN A 343 -3.14 -18.05 -11.90
CA GLN A 343 -3.00 -19.36 -12.51
C GLN A 343 -4.31 -19.82 -13.16
N THR A 344 -5.43 -19.71 -12.46
CA THR A 344 -6.75 -20.10 -12.99
C THR A 344 -7.24 -19.13 -14.07
N ALA A 345 -6.95 -17.83 -13.95
CA ALA A 345 -7.32 -16.80 -14.92
C ALA A 345 -6.77 -17.08 -16.33
N LYS A 346 -5.55 -17.62 -16.44
CA LYS A 346 -4.91 -17.96 -17.71
C LYS A 346 -5.72 -18.95 -18.55
N GLN A 347 -6.37 -19.93 -17.90
CA GLN A 347 -7.20 -20.92 -18.59
C GLN A 347 -8.36 -20.29 -19.37
N TYR A 348 -8.86 -19.15 -18.89
CA TYR A 348 -10.04 -18.47 -19.43
C TYR A 348 -9.69 -17.13 -20.10
N HIS A 349 -8.41 -16.85 -20.32
CA HIS A 349 -7.94 -15.59 -20.93
C HIS A 349 -8.47 -14.33 -20.22
N LEU A 350 -8.64 -14.41 -18.90
CA LEU A 350 -9.01 -13.26 -18.07
C LEU A 350 -7.79 -12.34 -17.93
N SER A 351 -7.99 -11.04 -18.20
CA SER A 351 -6.97 -10.03 -17.93
C SER A 351 -6.90 -9.73 -16.44
N ASP A 352 -5.87 -8.99 -16.02
CA ASP A 352 -5.75 -8.66 -14.62
C ASP A 352 -6.92 -7.81 -14.09
N THR A 353 -7.45 -6.91 -14.92
CA THR A 353 -8.68 -6.15 -14.65
C THR A 353 -9.90 -7.07 -14.42
N ASP A 354 -10.01 -8.17 -15.16
CA ASP A 354 -11.19 -9.06 -15.13
C ASP A 354 -11.28 -9.78 -13.78
N TYR A 355 -10.22 -10.51 -13.43
CA TYR A 355 -10.25 -11.29 -12.20
C TYR A 355 -10.22 -10.39 -10.96
N THR A 356 -9.63 -9.19 -11.02
CA THR A 356 -9.70 -8.21 -9.93
C THR A 356 -11.13 -7.73 -9.73
N ALA A 357 -11.87 -7.44 -10.80
CA ALA A 357 -13.25 -7.01 -10.70
C ALA A 357 -14.18 -8.10 -10.14
N LEU A 358 -13.98 -9.37 -10.54
CA LEU A 358 -14.69 -10.51 -9.94
C LEU A 358 -14.40 -10.66 -8.44
N PHE A 359 -13.13 -10.51 -8.04
CA PHE A 359 -12.74 -10.56 -6.63
C PHE A 359 -13.38 -9.43 -5.82
N LEU A 360 -13.37 -8.20 -6.36
CA LEU A 360 -14.04 -7.05 -5.75
C LEU A 360 -15.55 -7.28 -5.60
N TYR A 361 -16.20 -7.82 -6.64
CA TYR A 361 -17.64 -8.09 -6.61
C TYR A 361 -18.03 -9.04 -5.48
N SER A 362 -17.29 -10.15 -5.30
CA SER A 362 -17.60 -11.13 -4.25
C SER A 362 -17.57 -10.59 -2.82
N ARG A 363 -16.95 -9.41 -2.58
CA ARG A 363 -17.00 -8.68 -1.31
C ARG A 363 -17.99 -7.52 -1.32
N LEU A 364 -18.06 -6.80 -2.44
CA LEU A 364 -18.74 -5.51 -2.55
C LEU A 364 -20.05 -5.58 -3.34
N GLY A 365 -20.52 -6.77 -3.72
CA GLY A 365 -21.64 -6.97 -4.63
C GLY A 365 -22.92 -6.26 -4.19
N GLN A 366 -23.22 -6.24 -2.88
CA GLN A 366 -24.34 -5.46 -2.34
C GLN A 366 -24.19 -3.96 -2.58
N THR A 367 -22.99 -3.40 -2.36
CA THR A 367 -22.71 -1.98 -2.59
C THR A 367 -22.75 -1.64 -4.08
N ILE A 368 -22.13 -2.48 -4.91
CA ILE A 368 -22.11 -2.35 -6.38
C ILE A 368 -23.54 -2.33 -6.92
N ASN A 369 -24.37 -3.31 -6.54
CA ASN A 369 -25.76 -3.40 -6.99
C ASN A 369 -26.61 -2.24 -6.46
N ARG A 370 -26.36 -1.77 -5.23
CA ARG A 370 -27.07 -0.61 -4.65
C ARG A 370 -26.78 0.69 -5.40
N VAL A 371 -25.54 0.90 -5.83
CA VAL A 371 -25.15 2.06 -6.63
C VAL A 371 -25.81 2.04 -8.00
N GLN A 372 -25.99 0.86 -8.60
CA GLN A 372 -26.73 0.71 -9.85
C GLN A 372 -28.23 0.99 -9.66
N TYR A 373 -28.84 0.42 -8.62
CA TYR A 373 -30.28 0.57 -8.33
C TYR A 373 -30.67 2.01 -7.96
N ASN A 374 -29.87 2.67 -7.13
CA ASN A 374 -30.14 4.03 -6.67
C ASN A 374 -29.02 4.97 -7.10
N ARG A 375 -29.20 5.66 -8.22
CA ARG A 375 -28.23 6.64 -8.73
C ARG A 375 -28.00 7.83 -7.80
N GLN A 376 -28.88 8.09 -6.83
CA GLN A 376 -28.65 9.10 -5.79
C GLN A 376 -27.72 8.61 -4.68
N PHE A 377 -27.43 7.30 -4.63
CA PHE A 377 -26.51 6.73 -3.66
C PHE A 377 -25.06 7.01 -4.05
N GLY A 378 -24.30 7.62 -3.13
CA GLY A 378 -22.89 7.98 -3.31
C GLY A 378 -22.66 9.29 -4.06
N SER A 379 -21.42 9.78 -4.03
CA SER A 379 -20.98 10.91 -4.84
C SER A 379 -20.78 10.50 -6.31
N ALA A 380 -20.59 11.46 -7.21
CA ALA A 380 -20.34 11.17 -8.63
C ALA A 380 -19.06 10.33 -8.81
N GLU A 381 -18.05 10.59 -7.99
CA GLU A 381 -16.78 9.86 -7.96
C GLU A 381 -16.98 8.41 -7.51
N ILE A 382 -17.81 8.18 -6.49
CA ILE A 382 -18.14 6.83 -6.03
C ILE A 382 -18.88 6.05 -7.13
N ARG A 383 -19.82 6.68 -7.82
CA ARG A 383 -20.53 6.06 -8.94
C ARG A 383 -19.58 5.65 -10.05
N ALA A 384 -18.68 6.55 -10.47
CA ALA A 384 -17.70 6.26 -11.51
C ALA A 384 -16.81 5.06 -11.17
N VAL A 385 -16.36 4.96 -9.91
CA VAL A 385 -15.57 3.81 -9.41
C VAL A 385 -16.33 2.50 -9.60
N PHE A 386 -17.62 2.45 -9.25
CA PHE A 386 -18.40 1.22 -9.36
C PHE A 386 -18.88 0.90 -10.78
N ASP A 387 -19.13 1.91 -11.62
CA ASP A 387 -19.42 1.71 -13.04
C ASP A 387 -18.23 1.09 -13.78
N GLU A 388 -17.01 1.49 -13.43
CA GLU A 388 -15.77 0.89 -13.95
C GLU A 388 -15.62 -0.58 -13.53
N ILE A 389 -15.84 -0.88 -12.25
CA ILE A 389 -15.84 -2.26 -11.75
C ILE A 389 -16.88 -3.12 -12.48
N ASN A 390 -18.10 -2.61 -12.66
CA ASN A 390 -19.17 -3.32 -13.39
C ASN A 390 -18.83 -3.60 -14.84
N THR A 391 -18.18 -2.65 -15.52
CA THR A 391 -17.71 -2.85 -16.90
C THR A 391 -16.72 -4.01 -16.97
N ALA A 392 -15.76 -4.04 -16.05
CA ALA A 392 -14.79 -5.13 -15.96
C ALA A 392 -15.42 -6.47 -15.57
N ILE A 393 -16.42 -6.50 -14.68
CA ILE A 393 -17.16 -7.73 -14.34
C ILE A 393 -17.84 -8.29 -15.60
N ASN A 394 -18.57 -7.47 -16.35
CA ASN A 394 -19.26 -7.95 -17.55
C ASN A 394 -18.29 -8.48 -18.62
N HIS A 395 -17.14 -7.80 -18.79
CA HIS A 395 -16.07 -8.28 -19.67
C HIS A 395 -15.49 -9.62 -19.19
N ALA A 396 -15.31 -9.82 -17.88
CA ALA A 396 -14.89 -11.10 -17.32
C ALA A 396 -15.93 -12.21 -17.56
N LEU A 397 -17.21 -11.94 -17.26
CA LEU A 397 -18.33 -12.88 -17.46
C LEU A 397 -18.54 -13.25 -18.93
N ALA A 398 -18.04 -12.46 -19.88
CA ALA A 398 -18.02 -12.78 -21.31
C ALA A 398 -17.12 -13.95 -21.68
N LYS A 399 -16.09 -14.22 -20.87
CA LYS A 399 -15.04 -15.20 -21.18
C LYS A 399 -15.23 -16.53 -20.44
N LEU A 400 -16.07 -16.54 -19.42
CA LEU A 400 -16.30 -17.71 -18.57
C LEU A 400 -17.30 -18.69 -19.21
N PRO A 401 -17.16 -20.00 -18.94
CA PRO A 401 -18.13 -20.99 -19.40
C PRO A 401 -19.46 -20.83 -18.67
N ASN A 402 -20.55 -21.13 -19.36
CA ASN A 402 -21.87 -21.19 -18.77
C ASN A 402 -21.96 -22.33 -17.74
N TYR A 403 -22.60 -22.05 -16.61
CA TYR A 403 -23.06 -23.04 -15.65
C TYR A 403 -24.54 -23.34 -15.92
N ALA A 404 -24.80 -24.55 -16.39
CA ALA A 404 -26.16 -25.06 -16.58
C ALA A 404 -26.52 -25.96 -15.38
N GLY A 405 -27.52 -25.56 -14.60
CA GLY A 405 -27.90 -26.27 -13.38
C GLY A 405 -28.73 -25.42 -12.43
N VAL A 406 -29.15 -26.02 -11.32
CA VAL A 406 -29.93 -25.32 -10.28
C VAL A 406 -28.97 -24.51 -9.41
N VAL A 407 -29.34 -23.25 -9.15
CA VAL A 407 -28.68 -22.36 -8.18
C VAL A 407 -29.71 -21.70 -7.28
N ILE A 408 -29.29 -21.34 -6.08
CA ILE A 408 -30.17 -20.83 -5.03
C ILE A 408 -29.72 -19.42 -4.66
N ARG A 409 -30.68 -18.50 -4.54
CA ARG A 409 -30.44 -17.15 -4.02
C ARG A 409 -31.45 -16.86 -2.92
N PHE A 410 -30.95 -16.55 -1.73
CA PHE A 410 -31.75 -15.89 -0.71
C PHE A 410 -31.69 -14.37 -0.91
N SER A 411 -32.82 -13.70 -0.77
CA SER A 411 -32.92 -12.25 -0.97
C SER A 411 -34.10 -11.68 -0.18
N HIS A 412 -34.09 -10.36 -0.02
CA HIS A 412 -35.28 -9.58 0.29
C HIS A 412 -35.63 -8.76 -0.95
N LEU A 413 -36.68 -9.16 -1.67
CA LEU A 413 -37.20 -8.45 -2.83
C LEU A 413 -38.21 -7.40 -2.34
N PRO A 414 -38.10 -6.14 -2.80
CA PRO A 414 -39.15 -5.14 -2.61
C PRO A 414 -40.51 -5.69 -3.07
N ASN A 415 -41.59 -5.34 -2.36
CA ASN A 415 -42.92 -5.91 -2.61
C ASN A 415 -43.38 -5.67 -4.07
N ASP A 416 -43.17 -4.46 -4.57
CA ASP A 416 -43.48 -4.08 -5.95
C ASP A 416 -42.72 -4.92 -6.98
N PHE A 417 -41.45 -5.24 -6.72
CA PHE A 417 -40.68 -6.13 -7.59
C PHE A 417 -41.09 -7.60 -7.42
N LEU A 418 -41.43 -8.04 -6.21
CA LEU A 418 -41.93 -9.39 -5.94
C LEU A 418 -43.30 -9.64 -6.60
N ASP A 419 -44.12 -8.62 -6.75
CA ASP A 419 -45.43 -8.68 -7.40
C ASP A 419 -45.33 -8.97 -8.91
N LEU A 420 -44.20 -8.62 -9.53
CA LEU A 420 -43.90 -8.98 -10.93
C LEU A 420 -43.71 -10.49 -11.12
N HIS A 421 -43.42 -11.23 -10.06
CA HIS A 421 -43.12 -12.66 -10.13
C HIS A 421 -44.39 -13.51 -10.12
N GLN A 422 -45.22 -13.39 -11.16
CA GLN A 422 -46.40 -14.24 -11.34
C GLN A 422 -46.07 -15.43 -12.23
N ILE A 423 -46.66 -16.61 -11.94
CA ILE A 423 -46.42 -17.83 -12.71
C ILE A 423 -46.63 -17.58 -14.22
N GLY A 424 -45.66 -17.97 -15.02
CA GLY A 424 -45.63 -17.78 -16.47
C GLY A 424 -45.04 -16.45 -16.94
N GLN A 425 -44.90 -15.44 -16.07
CA GLN A 425 -44.32 -14.14 -16.43
C GLN A 425 -42.80 -14.21 -16.56
N VAL A 426 -42.27 -13.32 -17.38
CA VAL A 426 -40.83 -13.09 -17.53
C VAL A 426 -40.46 -11.83 -16.77
N VAL A 427 -39.56 -11.96 -15.80
CA VAL A 427 -39.06 -10.84 -15.00
C VAL A 427 -37.65 -10.46 -15.47
N HIS A 428 -37.45 -9.18 -15.73
CA HIS A 428 -36.16 -8.62 -16.13
C HIS A 428 -35.39 -8.12 -14.89
N TYR A 429 -34.14 -8.55 -14.75
CA TYR A 429 -33.26 -8.11 -13.66
C TYR A 429 -32.19 -7.16 -14.20
N ASP A 430 -32.37 -5.87 -13.96
CA ASP A 430 -31.48 -4.81 -14.49
C ASP A 430 -30.04 -4.89 -13.96
N ASN A 431 -29.83 -5.49 -12.79
CA ASN A 431 -28.54 -5.57 -12.12
C ASN A 431 -27.93 -6.97 -12.20
N LEU A 432 -26.67 -7.09 -11.81
CA LEU A 432 -26.02 -8.39 -11.61
C LEU A 432 -26.80 -9.22 -10.58
N VAL A 433 -27.11 -10.47 -10.91
CA VAL A 433 -27.77 -11.41 -9.99
C VAL A 433 -26.74 -12.40 -9.48
N SER A 434 -26.58 -12.51 -8.17
CA SER A 434 -25.70 -13.48 -7.54
C SER A 434 -26.53 -14.61 -6.92
N ALA A 435 -26.16 -15.86 -7.19
CA ALA A 435 -26.73 -17.06 -6.60
C ALA A 435 -25.60 -18.00 -6.15
N SER A 436 -25.94 -19.11 -5.52
CA SER A 436 -24.99 -20.09 -5.01
C SER A 436 -25.40 -21.51 -5.36
N LEU A 437 -24.42 -22.41 -5.45
CA LEU A 437 -24.68 -23.86 -5.45
C LEU A 437 -25.13 -24.38 -4.08
N LEU A 438 -24.98 -23.58 -3.03
CA LEU A 438 -25.34 -23.92 -1.67
C LEU A 438 -26.66 -23.29 -1.25
N GLU A 439 -27.43 -24.01 -0.45
CA GLU A 439 -28.63 -23.48 0.21
C GLU A 439 -28.25 -22.80 1.53
N VAL A 440 -27.68 -21.59 1.45
CA VAL A 440 -27.26 -20.82 2.63
C VAL A 440 -28.00 -19.50 2.70
N LYS A 441 -28.84 -19.35 3.73
CA LYS A 441 -29.48 -18.08 4.10
C LYS A 441 -28.54 -17.27 4.99
N LEU A 442 -28.22 -16.04 4.58
CA LEU A 442 -27.22 -15.20 5.24
C LEU A 442 -27.83 -14.22 6.25
N SER A 443 -29.11 -13.89 6.12
CA SER A 443 -29.81 -12.98 7.03
C SER A 443 -31.23 -13.43 7.31
N SER A 444 -31.72 -13.20 8.54
CA SER A 444 -33.12 -13.45 8.89
C SER A 444 -34.11 -12.68 8.02
N HIS A 445 -33.70 -11.50 7.52
CA HIS A 445 -34.51 -10.61 6.69
C HIS A 445 -34.70 -11.09 5.24
N GLU A 446 -33.92 -12.07 4.79
CA GLU A 446 -34.10 -12.67 3.46
C GLU A 446 -35.34 -13.57 3.48
N ASN A 447 -36.45 -13.02 3.03
CA ASN A 447 -37.77 -13.65 3.04
C ASN A 447 -38.17 -14.20 1.65
N ASN A 448 -37.26 -14.18 0.69
CA ASN A 448 -37.44 -14.81 -0.62
C ASN A 448 -36.29 -15.80 -0.89
N GLN A 449 -36.65 -17.01 -1.33
CA GLN A 449 -35.71 -18.00 -1.85
C GLN A 449 -36.00 -18.22 -3.33
N LEU A 450 -35.02 -17.90 -4.17
CA LEU A 450 -35.10 -18.06 -5.61
C LEU A 450 -34.33 -19.34 -5.98
N ILE A 451 -35.05 -20.32 -6.52
CA ILE A 451 -34.49 -21.54 -7.10
C ILE A 451 -34.42 -21.32 -8.60
N ILE A 452 -33.22 -21.08 -9.12
CA ILE A 452 -32.99 -20.65 -10.49
C ILE A 452 -32.41 -21.82 -11.30
N PHE A 453 -33.09 -22.22 -12.36
CA PHE A 453 -32.56 -23.11 -13.40
C PHE A 453 -31.68 -22.27 -14.34
N SER A 454 -30.39 -22.21 -14.02
CA SER A 454 -29.37 -21.48 -14.76
C SER A 454 -29.06 -22.16 -16.10
N LYS A 455 -28.86 -21.35 -17.13
CA LYS A 455 -28.35 -21.72 -18.46
C LYS A 455 -27.06 -20.99 -18.79
N SER A 456 -26.91 -19.74 -18.34
CA SER A 456 -25.81 -18.85 -18.68
C SER A 456 -25.09 -18.23 -17.47
N GLY A 457 -25.55 -18.47 -16.24
CA GLY A 457 -24.81 -18.06 -15.03
C GLY A 457 -23.35 -18.51 -15.05
N LYS A 458 -22.44 -17.75 -14.44
CA LYS A 458 -21.00 -18.06 -14.45
C LYS A 458 -20.52 -18.38 -13.04
N LEU A 459 -19.89 -19.55 -12.85
CA LEU A 459 -19.27 -19.89 -11.58
C LEU A 459 -17.98 -19.08 -11.40
N ILE A 460 -17.90 -18.27 -10.34
CA ILE A 460 -16.77 -17.34 -10.11
C ILE A 460 -15.88 -17.71 -8.91
N GLU A 461 -16.10 -18.89 -8.31
CA GLU A 461 -15.39 -19.39 -7.13
C GLU A 461 -13.87 -19.18 -7.17
N ASN A 462 -13.23 -19.46 -8.31
CA ASN A 462 -11.78 -19.36 -8.48
C ASN A 462 -11.22 -17.95 -8.32
N TRP A 463 -12.07 -16.92 -8.49
CA TRP A 463 -11.69 -15.51 -8.41
C TRP A 463 -12.48 -14.75 -7.33
N SER A 464 -13.34 -15.44 -6.57
CA SER A 464 -14.08 -14.87 -5.44
C SER A 464 -13.18 -14.77 -4.22
N ALA A 465 -13.33 -13.71 -3.42
CA ALA A 465 -12.75 -13.57 -2.08
C ALA A 465 -13.35 -14.57 -1.07
N LEU A 466 -14.50 -15.14 -1.39
CA LEU A 466 -15.28 -16.08 -0.58
C LEU A 466 -15.55 -17.37 -1.38
N PRO A 467 -14.51 -18.15 -1.74
CA PRO A 467 -14.65 -19.27 -2.69
C PRO A 467 -15.61 -20.36 -2.18
N HIS A 468 -15.67 -20.57 -0.87
CA HIS A 468 -16.57 -21.53 -0.22
C HIS A 468 -18.06 -21.21 -0.41
N GLN A 469 -18.42 -20.04 -0.95
CA GLN A 469 -19.80 -19.70 -1.28
C GLN A 469 -20.27 -20.28 -2.62
N HIS A 470 -19.39 -20.88 -3.43
CA HIS A 470 -19.73 -21.45 -4.74
C HIS A 470 -20.64 -20.53 -5.57
N GLU A 471 -20.24 -19.26 -5.66
CA GLU A 471 -21.05 -18.18 -6.21
C GLU A 471 -21.18 -18.32 -7.75
N VAL A 472 -22.42 -18.25 -8.22
CA VAL A 472 -22.79 -18.18 -9.63
C VAL A 472 -23.36 -16.80 -9.93
N LEU A 473 -22.72 -16.09 -10.85
CA LEU A 473 -23.02 -14.70 -11.20
C LEU A 473 -23.67 -14.61 -12.58
N PHE A 474 -24.82 -13.94 -12.65
CA PHE A 474 -25.54 -13.62 -13.87
C PHE A 474 -25.31 -12.14 -14.24
N ARG A 475 -25.36 -11.84 -15.54
CA ARG A 475 -25.14 -10.48 -16.03
C ARG A 475 -26.34 -9.57 -15.72
N ALA A 476 -26.07 -8.27 -15.71
CA ALA A 476 -27.13 -7.27 -15.76
C ALA A 476 -28.00 -7.49 -17.01
N GLY A 477 -29.33 -7.40 -16.85
CA GLY A 477 -30.32 -7.64 -17.90
C GLY A 477 -30.80 -9.10 -18.02
N THR A 478 -30.36 -10.00 -17.13
CA THR A 478 -30.80 -11.41 -17.19
C THR A 478 -32.31 -11.50 -16.98
N ARG A 479 -32.97 -12.36 -17.77
CA ARG A 479 -34.42 -12.57 -17.74
C ARG A 479 -34.76 -13.94 -17.19
N PHE A 480 -35.75 -13.99 -16.31
CA PHE A 480 -36.21 -15.24 -15.70
C PHE A 480 -37.70 -15.44 -15.88
N LYS A 481 -38.09 -16.60 -16.40
CA LYS A 481 -39.48 -17.06 -16.39
C LYS A 481 -39.84 -17.60 -15.02
N VAL A 482 -40.95 -17.15 -14.44
CA VAL A 482 -41.47 -17.73 -13.20
C VAL A 482 -42.18 -19.04 -13.53
N LEU A 483 -41.64 -20.15 -13.05
CA LEU A 483 -42.22 -21.48 -13.18
C LEU A 483 -43.22 -21.76 -12.07
N ASP A 484 -42.90 -21.36 -10.85
CA ASP A 484 -43.76 -21.54 -9.68
C ASP A 484 -43.48 -20.48 -8.61
N LYS A 485 -44.48 -20.19 -7.78
CA LYS A 485 -44.42 -19.27 -6.65
C LYS A 485 -45.23 -19.83 -5.49
N GLN A 486 -44.56 -20.11 -4.37
CA GLN A 486 -45.18 -20.67 -3.18
C GLN A 486 -44.82 -19.84 -1.96
N GLN A 487 -45.77 -19.70 -1.03
CA GLN A 487 -45.53 -19.01 0.24
C GLN A 487 -45.71 -19.99 1.39
N TYR A 488 -44.66 -20.15 2.20
CA TYR A 488 -44.70 -20.94 3.43
C TYR A 488 -44.32 -20.05 4.61
N GLY A 489 -45.32 -19.71 5.41
CA GLY A 489 -45.16 -18.74 6.50
C GLY A 489 -44.67 -17.38 5.97
N GLN A 490 -43.51 -16.95 6.45
CA GLN A 490 -42.88 -15.68 6.03
C GLN A 490 -41.97 -15.82 4.81
N MET A 491 -41.72 -17.04 4.32
CA MET A 491 -40.81 -17.28 3.19
C MET A 491 -41.60 -17.44 1.89
N THR A 492 -41.18 -16.73 0.85
CA THR A 492 -41.66 -16.92 -0.52
C THR A 492 -40.62 -17.66 -1.34
N TYR A 493 -41.01 -18.78 -1.93
CA TYR A 493 -40.19 -19.60 -2.80
C TYR A 493 -40.57 -19.32 -4.25
N LEU A 494 -39.57 -19.05 -5.08
CA LEU A 494 -39.71 -18.72 -6.50
C LEU A 494 -38.89 -19.72 -7.31
N TRP A 495 -39.54 -20.49 -8.18
CA TRP A 495 -38.84 -21.32 -9.17
C TRP A 495 -38.75 -20.53 -10.46
N LEU A 496 -37.53 -20.29 -10.90
CA LEU A 496 -37.21 -19.39 -11.99
C LEU A 496 -36.41 -20.14 -13.05
N GLU A 497 -36.78 -20.02 -14.32
CA GLU A 497 -35.99 -20.51 -15.45
C GLU A 497 -35.30 -19.35 -16.15
N GLU A 498 -33.99 -19.42 -16.32
CA GLU A 498 -33.29 -18.45 -17.16
C GLU A 498 -33.74 -18.59 -18.62
N ILE A 499 -34.04 -17.45 -19.25
CA ILE A 499 -34.42 -17.39 -20.66
C ILE A 499 -33.27 -16.77 -21.43
N ASP A 500 -32.92 -17.38 -22.56
CA ASP A 500 -31.91 -16.82 -23.47
C ASP A 500 -32.39 -15.47 -24.01
N ASP A 501 -31.45 -14.58 -24.32
CA ASP A 501 -31.75 -13.38 -25.10
C ASP A 501 -32.33 -13.80 -26.46
N GLU A 502 -33.53 -13.30 -26.81
CA GLU A 502 -34.09 -13.55 -28.13
C GLU A 502 -33.10 -13.01 -29.16
N LYS A 503 -32.66 -13.88 -30.08
CA LYS A 503 -31.74 -13.52 -31.16
C LYS A 503 -32.35 -12.51 -32.11
#